data_AF-A0A3D5Y179-F1
#
_entry.id   AF-A0A3D5Y179-F1
#
_cell.length_a   1.000
_cell.length_b   1.000
_cell.length_c   1.000
_cell.angle_alpha   90.00
_cell.angle_beta   90.00
_cell.angle_gamma   90.00
#
_symmetry.space_group_name_H-M   'P 1'
#
loop_
_entity.id
_entity.type
_entity.pdbx_description
1 polymer ?
#
loop_
_entity_poly.entity_id
_entity_poly.type
_entity_poly.pdbx_seq_one_letter_code
_entity_poly.pdbx_strand_id
1 'polypeptide(L)' 'MAKKQTSFADKAAKHRGKGGDAVYAKYIKSVRSEKTGQWRFNEKMIRMDKGEALDAALKRMDEAANLVDIDLSQFA' A
#
# COMPACT_ATOMS: atom_id res chain seq x y z
N MET A 1 14.42 -25.64 30.69
CA MET A 1 13.13 -25.02 30.30
C MET A 1 13.14 -24.79 28.79
N ALA A 2 12.30 -25.51 28.03
CA ALA A 2 12.19 -25.28 26.59
C ALA A 2 11.49 -23.94 26.35
N LYS A 3 12.14 -23.00 25.64
CA LYS A 3 11.48 -21.78 25.17
C LYS A 3 10.36 -22.23 24.23
N LYS A 4 9.10 -22.15 24.67
CA LYS A 4 7.94 -22.46 23.84
C LYS A 4 8.00 -21.57 22.60
N GLN A 5 8.27 -22.18 21.44
CA GLN A 5 8.26 -21.50 20.16
C GLN A 5 6.83 -21.02 19.92
N THR A 6 6.62 -19.70 19.97
CA THR A 6 5.34 -19.08 19.65
C THR A 6 4.96 -19.47 18.22
N SER A 7 3.74 -19.99 18.05
CA SER A 7 3.24 -20.39 16.73
C SER A 7 3.10 -19.16 15.80
N PHE A 8 3.04 -19.40 14.49
CA PHE A 8 2.78 -18.34 13.51
C PHE A 8 1.44 -17.63 13.77
N ALA A 9 0.41 -18.38 14.18
CA ALA A 9 -0.89 -17.83 14.53
C ALA A 9 -0.80 -16.89 15.76
N ASP A 10 -0.05 -17.29 16.79
CA ASP A 10 0.14 -16.46 18.00
C ASP A 10 0.91 -15.17 17.70
N LYS A 11 1.88 -15.22 16.78
CA LYS A 11 2.59 -14.02 16.32
C LYS A 11 1.64 -13.09 15.55
N ALA A 12 0.87 -13.61 14.59
CA ALA A 12 -0.08 -12.82 13.82
C ALA A 12 -1.16 -12.18 14.72
N ALA A 13 -1.68 -12.93 15.70
CA ALA A 13 -2.65 -12.44 16.67
C ALA A 13 -2.09 -11.30 17.54
N LYS A 14 -0.82 -11.37 17.96
CA LYS A 14 -0.16 -10.27 18.70
C LYS A 14 -0.03 -8.97 17.89
N HIS A 15 0.01 -9.06 16.56
CA HIS A 15 0.09 -7.89 15.68
C HIS A 15 -1.29 -7.33 15.28
N ARG A 16 -2.37 -8.11 15.42
CA ARG A 16 -3.75 -7.70 15.09
C ARG A 16 -4.28 -6.51 15.89
N GLY A 17 -3.68 -6.19 17.05
CA GLY A 17 -4.11 -5.09 17.92
C GLY A 17 -3.12 -3.92 18.06
N LYS A 18 -1.96 -3.95 17.39
CA LYS A 18 -0.91 -2.91 17.52
C LYS A 18 -0.81 -1.91 16.37
N GLY A 19 -1.70 -2.02 15.39
CA GLY A 19 -1.87 -1.03 14.34
C GLY A 19 -3.30 -1.17 13.85
N GLY A 20 -4.09 -0.11 14.03
CA GLY A 20 -5.55 -0.09 13.87
C GLY A 20 -6.05 -0.82 12.63
N ASP A 21 -7.27 -1.35 12.73
CA ASP A 21 -8.01 -2.10 11.71
C ASP A 21 -7.69 -1.65 10.28
N ALA A 22 -6.67 -2.25 9.68
CA ALA A 22 -6.24 -1.89 8.35
C ALA A 22 -7.10 -2.64 7.34
N VAL A 23 -7.74 -1.91 6.44
CA VAL A 23 -8.47 -2.48 5.31
C VAL A 23 -7.50 -2.58 4.13
N TYR A 24 -7.60 -3.66 3.37
CA TYR A 24 -6.78 -3.83 2.17
C TYR A 24 -7.68 -3.92 0.95
N ALA A 25 -7.38 -3.12 -0.05
CA ALA A 25 -8.08 -3.12 -1.34
C ALA A 25 -7.12 -3.53 -2.46
N LYS A 26 -7.57 -4.43 -3.33
CA LYS A 26 -6.87 -4.78 -4.56
C LYS A 26 -7.22 -3.76 -5.63
N TYR A 27 -6.28 -2.89 -5.97
CA TYR A 27 -6.42 -1.84 -6.98
C TYR A 27 -5.80 -2.31 -8.30
N ILE A 28 -6.59 -2.29 -9.38
CA ILE A 28 -6.14 -2.70 -10.72
C ILE A 28 -6.29 -1.52 -11.67
N LYS A 29 -5.16 -1.01 -12.18
CA LYS A 29 -5.14 0.03 -13.22
C LYS A 29 -4.98 -0.61 -14.59
N SER A 30 -6.01 -0.49 -15.42
CA SER A 30 -5.98 -0.91 -16.82
C SER A 30 -5.29 0.15 -17.67
N VAL A 31 -4.28 -0.25 -18.43
CA VAL A 31 -3.53 0.61 -19.34
C VAL A 31 -3.52 -0.02 -20.73
N ARG A 32 -4.06 0.70 -21.72
CA ARG A 32 -4.02 0.25 -23.12
C ARG A 32 -2.63 0.50 -23.69
N SER A 33 -2.05 -0.51 -24.33
CA SER A 33 -0.79 -0.40 -25.06
C SER A 33 -1.01 0.38 -26.35
N GLU A 34 -0.30 1.49 -26.53
CA GLU A 34 -0.34 2.25 -27.79
C GLU A 34 0.30 1.48 -28.94
N LYS A 35 1.32 0.66 -28.65
CA LYS A 35 2.06 -0.11 -29.66
C LYS A 35 1.28 -1.32 -30.17
N THR A 36 0.63 -2.05 -29.26
CA THR A 36 0.01 -3.36 -29.58
C THR A 36 -1.51 -3.33 -29.50
N GLY A 37 -2.11 -2.26 -28.99
CA GLY A 37 -3.56 -2.13 -28.77
C GLY A 37 -4.12 -2.98 -27.62
N GLN A 38 -3.31 -3.88 -27.04
CA GLN A 38 -3.69 -4.80 -25.96
C GLN A 38 -3.79 -4.09 -24.61
N TRP A 39 -4.58 -4.67 -23.70
CA TRP A 39 -4.72 -4.20 -22.33
C TRP A 39 -3.66 -4.80 -21.42
N ARG A 40 -3.03 -3.97 -20.59
CA ARG A 40 -2.18 -4.37 -19.47
C ARG A 40 -2.87 -3.98 -18.17
N PHE A 41 -2.79 -4.85 -17.18
CA PHE A 41 -3.38 -4.63 -15.87
C PHE A 41 -2.27 -4.51 -14.83
N ASN A 42 -2.15 -3.33 -14.24
CA ASN A 42 -1.20 -3.09 -13.16
C ASN A 42 -1.93 -3.26 -11.82
N GLU A 43 -1.66 -4.36 -11.13
CA GLU A 43 -2.25 -4.67 -9.82
C GLU A 43 -1.39 -4.14 -8.68
N LYS A 44 -2.03 -3.57 -7.65
CA LYS A 44 -1.41 -3.16 -6.39
C LYS A 44 -2.35 -3.46 -5.22
N MET A 45 -1.78 -3.92 -4.11
CA MET A 45 -2.50 -3.99 -2.84
C MET A 45 -2.34 -2.66 -2.09
N ILE A 46 -3.46 -2.00 -1.81
CA ILE A 46 -3.48 -0.73 -1.09
C ILE A 46 -3.93 -1.00 0.34
N ARG A 47 -3.11 -0.56 1.30
CA ARG A 47 -3.48 -0.50 2.71
C ARG A 47 -4.23 0.81 2.96
N MET A 48 -5.37 0.71 3.61
CA MET A 48 -6.27 1.80 3.95
C MET A 48 -6.58 1.77 5.44
N ASP A 49 -6.88 2.92 5.99
CA ASP A 49 -7.39 3.01 7.36
C ASP A 49 -8.89 2.65 7.39
N LYS A 50 -9.39 2.17 8.53
CA LYS A 50 -10.80 1.80 8.67
C LYS A 50 -11.70 3.01 8.43
N GLY A 51 -12.61 2.88 7.46
CA GLY A 51 -13.57 3.94 7.11
C GLY A 51 -13.02 4.98 6.13
N GLU A 52 -11.77 4.84 5.68
CA GLU A 52 -11.19 5.69 4.64
C GLU A 52 -11.77 5.35 3.26
N ALA A 53 -11.98 6.37 2.42
CA ALA A 53 -12.37 6.20 1.03
C ALA A 53 -11.16 5.84 0.15
N LEU A 54 -11.35 4.96 -0.84
CA LEU A 54 -10.26 4.51 -1.74
C LEU A 54 -9.60 5.68 -2.47
N ASP A 55 -10.37 6.67 -2.89
CA ASP A 55 -9.86 7.86 -3.60
C ASP A 55 -8.92 8.69 -2.72
N ALA A 56 -9.24 8.82 -1.42
CA ALA A 56 -8.37 9.51 -0.47
C ALA A 56 -7.04 8.75 -0.29
N ALA A 57 -7.10 7.42 -0.22
CA ALA A 57 -5.91 6.59 -0.13
C ALA A 57 -5.04 6.66 -1.39
N LEU A 58 -5.65 6.68 -2.57
CA LEU A 58 -4.95 6.83 -3.86
C LEU A 58 -4.27 8.20 -3.96
N LYS A 59 -4.96 9.27 -3.55
CA LYS A 59 -4.39 10.63 -3.56
C LYS A 59 -3.15 10.75 -2.68
N ARG A 60 -3.19 10.18 -1.47
CA ARG A 60 -2.03 10.15 -0.57
C ARG A 60 -0.82 9.43 -1.19
N MET A 61 -1.06 8.36 -1.96
CA MET A 61 0.01 7.64 -2.66
C MET A 61 0.60 8.46 -3.81
N ASP A 62 -0.23 9.21 -4.52
CA ASP A 62 0.20 10.11 -5.59
C ASP A 62 1.02 11.28 -5.06
N GLU A 63 0.55 11.91 -3.98
CA GLU A 63 1.29 12.96 -3.26
C GLU A 63 2.65 12.44 -2.75
N ALA A 64 2.70 11.25 -2.17
CA ALA A 64 3.95 10.62 -1.72
C ALA A 64 4.93 10.33 -2.87
N ALA A 65 4.43 9.97 -4.05
CA ALA A 65 5.26 9.76 -5.22
C ALA A 65 5.84 11.08 -5.76
N ASN A 66 5.04 12.15 -5.74
CA ASN A 66 5.43 13.47 -6.25
C ASN A 66 6.33 14.26 -5.29
N LEU A 67 6.38 13.89 -4.00
CA LEU A 67 7.27 14.52 -3.01
C LEU A 67 8.77 14.24 -3.23
N VAL A 68 9.12 13.28 -4.09
CA VAL A 68 10.50 12.90 -4.39
C VAL A 68 11.17 13.84 -5.40
N ASP A 69 10.40 14.65 -6.14
CA ASP A 69 10.90 15.53 -7.20
C ASP A 69 11.18 16.99 -6.75
N ILE A 70 11.17 17.28 -5.45
CA ILE A 70 11.59 18.60 -4.94
C ILE A 70 13.11 18.63 -4.89
N ASP A 71 13.72 19.26 -5.89
CA ASP A 71 15.14 19.54 -5.94
C ASP A 71 15.54 20.56 -4.84
N LEU A 72 16.05 20.05 -3.72
CA LEU A 72 16.56 20.85 -2.61
C LEU A 72 17.94 21.47 -2.88
N SER A 73 18.57 21.20 -4.04
CA SER A 73 19.86 21.80 -4.39
C SER A 73 19.79 23.32 -4.60
N GLN A 74 18.60 23.87 -4.78
CA GLN A 74 18.36 25.31 -4.93
C GLN A 74 18.34 26.08 -3.60
N PHE A 75 18.40 25.37 -2.46
CA PHE A 75 18.38 25.95 -1.11
C PHE A 75 19.68 25.68 -0.32
N ALA A 76 20.74 25.22 -0.97
CA ALA A 76 22.05 24.95 -0.38
C ALA A 76 23.07 26.07 -0.65
#